data_AF-A0A6P8DVE4-F1
#
_entry.id   AF-A0A6P8DVE4-F1
#
_cell.length_a   1.000
_cell.length_b   1.000
_cell.length_c   1.000
_cell.angle_alpha   90.00
_cell.angle_beta   90.00
_cell.angle_gamma   90.00
#
_symmetry.space_group_name_H-M   'P 1'
#
loop_
_entity.id
_entity.type
_entity.pdbx_description
1 polymer ?
#
loop_
_entity_poly.entity_id
_entity_poly.type
_entity_poly.pdbx_seq_one_letter_code
_entity_poly.pdbx_strand_id
1 'polypeptide(L)'
;MVLRDRVVDEFYDDQYCDLCETTRNPEHGVCYYCDECRCAAHIDCVIPKVDLEQHKLAEDLMLRKLDEEIASVEAEMEAVKKKLKVLMTKLEGVKKREMR
;
A
#
# COMPACT_ATOMS: atom_id res chain seq x y z
N MET A 1 -5.80 -8.44 18.68
CA MET A 1 -4.45 -9.08 18.72
C MET A 1 -3.47 -8.11 19.36
N VAL A 2 -2.70 -8.56 20.35
CA VAL A 2 -1.77 -7.73 21.12
C VAL A 2 -0.42 -8.44 21.21
N LEU A 3 0.67 -7.68 21.08
CA LEU A 3 2.02 -8.17 21.33
C LEU A 3 2.19 -8.42 22.83
N ARG A 4 2.66 -9.59 23.23
CA ARG A 4 2.96 -9.89 24.64
C ARG A 4 4.39 -10.38 24.76
N ASP A 5 5.11 -9.80 25.71
CA ASP A 5 6.50 -10.19 26.01
C ASP A 5 6.56 -11.63 26.53
N ARG A 6 5.55 -12.04 27.30
CA ARG A 6 5.49 -13.37 27.89
C ARG A 6 4.06 -13.88 27.96
N VAL A 7 3.86 -15.09 27.43
CA VAL A 7 2.64 -15.87 27.60
C VAL A 7 3.11 -17.28 27.92
N VAL A 8 2.85 -17.76 29.12
CA VAL A 8 3.31 -19.06 29.61
C VAL A 8 2.11 -19.76 30.24
N ASP A 9 1.83 -20.99 29.82
CA ASP A 9 0.97 -21.90 30.55
C ASP A 9 1.78 -22.55 31.69
N GLU A 10 1.31 -22.45 32.93
CA GLU A 10 1.99 -22.97 34.11
C GLU A 10 1.89 -24.51 34.24
N PHE A 11 1.03 -25.15 33.45
CA PHE A 11 0.79 -26.60 33.50
C PHE A 11 1.66 -27.39 32.51
N TYR A 12 2.26 -26.72 31.53
CA TYR A 12 3.03 -27.37 30.47
C TYR A 12 4.44 -26.79 30.36
N ASP A 13 5.43 -27.66 30.47
CA ASP A 13 6.85 -27.30 30.33
C ASP A 13 7.17 -26.84 28.90
N ASP A 14 6.57 -27.48 27.90
CA ASP A 14 6.73 -27.17 26.48
C ASP A 14 5.48 -26.53 25.90
N GLN A 15 5.65 -25.39 25.23
CA GLN A 15 4.58 -24.66 24.57
C GLN A 15 4.92 -24.46 23.10
N TYR A 16 3.93 -24.51 22.24
CA TYR A 16 4.11 -24.48 20.79
C TYR A 16 3.51 -23.22 20.19
N CYS A 17 4.02 -22.80 19.04
CA CYS A 17 3.38 -21.79 18.21
C CYS A 17 2.20 -22.40 17.46
N ASP A 18 1.02 -21.79 17.57
CA ASP A 18 -0.20 -22.29 16.91
C ASP A 18 -0.16 -22.23 15.37
N LEU A 19 0.81 -21.52 14.78
CA LEU A 19 0.93 -21.38 13.33
C LEU A 19 1.95 -22.32 12.69
N CYS A 20 3.02 -22.66 13.38
CA CYS A 20 4.11 -23.49 12.83
C CYS A 20 4.37 -24.76 13.63
N GLU A 21 3.64 -24.98 14.72
CA GLU A 21 3.70 -26.18 15.58
C GLU A 21 5.11 -26.45 16.15
N THR A 22 6.02 -25.48 16.10
CA THR A 22 7.36 -25.59 16.70
C THR A 22 7.36 -25.03 18.12
N THR A 23 8.24 -25.59 18.96
CA THR A 23 8.40 -25.14 20.35
C THR A 23 8.71 -23.66 20.39
N ARG A 24 7.89 -22.94 21.16
CA ARG A 24 8.05 -21.54 21.49
C ARG A 24 8.92 -21.45 22.73
N ASN A 25 10.01 -20.69 22.66
CA ASN A 25 10.78 -20.38 23.85
C ASN A 25 10.15 -19.17 24.56
N PRO A 26 9.53 -19.34 25.75
CA PRO A 26 8.89 -18.25 26.47
C PRO A 26 9.88 -17.18 26.97
N GLU A 27 11.17 -17.50 27.05
CA GLU A 27 12.24 -16.59 27.44
C GLU A 27 12.87 -15.85 26.25
N HIS A 28 12.62 -16.29 25.00
CA HIS A 28 12.94 -15.50 23.79
C HIS A 28 11.94 -14.37 23.51
N GLY A 29 10.98 -14.18 24.43
CA GLY A 29 10.70 -12.84 24.93
C GLY A 29 9.69 -12.00 24.18
N VAL A 30 9.11 -12.42 23.04
CA VAL A 30 7.92 -11.75 22.50
C VAL A 30 7.13 -12.70 21.58
N CYS A 31 5.82 -12.81 21.81
CA CYS A 31 4.89 -13.56 20.97
C CYS A 31 3.62 -12.75 20.69
N TYR A 32 2.97 -13.02 19.56
CA TYR A 32 1.63 -12.49 19.33
C TYR A 32 0.62 -13.32 20.11
N TYR A 33 -0.24 -12.64 20.86
CA TYR A 33 -1.35 -13.27 21.54
C TYR A 33 -2.69 -12.64 21.15
N CYS A 34 -3.69 -13.47 20.88
CA CYS A 34 -5.06 -13.06 20.70
C CYS A 34 -5.92 -13.64 21.83
N ASP A 35 -6.49 -12.79 22.69
CA ASP A 35 -7.36 -13.24 23.79
C ASP A 35 -8.64 -13.90 23.27
N GLU A 36 -9.19 -13.44 22.14
CA GLU A 36 -10.42 -13.99 21.53
C GLU A 36 -10.19 -15.37 20.91
N CYS A 37 -9.10 -15.52 20.16
CA CYS A 37 -8.78 -16.78 19.46
C CYS A 37 -7.95 -17.73 20.34
N ARG A 38 -7.48 -17.27 21.50
CA ARG A 38 -6.46 -17.94 22.34
C ARG A 38 -5.24 -18.39 21.56
N CYS A 39 -4.89 -17.62 20.53
CA CYS A 39 -3.80 -17.95 19.62
C CYS A 39 -2.50 -17.34 20.14
N ALA A 40 -1.48 -18.17 20.36
CA ALA A 40 -0.12 -17.82 20.70
C ALA A 40 0.82 -18.19 19.55
N ALA A 41 1.39 -17.19 18.89
CA ALA A 41 2.24 -17.40 17.73
C ALA A 41 3.57 -16.64 17.83
N HIS A 42 4.60 -17.17 17.16
CA HIS A 42 5.85 -16.43 16.95
C HIS A 42 5.58 -15.15 16.15
N ILE A 43 6.36 -14.10 16.43
CA ILE A 43 6.31 -12.85 15.64
C ILE A 43 6.48 -13.14 14.16
N ASP A 44 7.50 -13.93 13.81
CA ASP A 44 7.85 -14.24 12.43
C ASP A 44 6.79 -15.08 11.70
N CYS A 45 5.89 -15.75 12.43
CA CYS A 45 4.78 -16.50 11.84
C CYS A 45 3.59 -15.60 11.51
N VAL A 46 3.43 -14.49 12.22
CA VAL A 46 2.33 -13.53 12.01
C VAL A 46 2.73 -12.44 11.01
N ILE A 47 4.02 -12.06 11.00
CA ILE A 47 4.53 -11.10 10.03
C ILE A 47 4.74 -11.82 8.69
N PRO A 48 3.99 -11.46 7.63
CA PRO A 48 4.21 -12.05 6.32
C PRO A 48 5.62 -11.72 5.84
N LYS A 49 6.37 -12.74 5.43
CA LYS A 49 7.65 -12.57 4.75
C LYS A 49 7.38 -12.00 3.36
N VAL A 50 7.37 -10.68 3.25
CA VAL A 50 7.40 -10.02 1.95
C VAL A 50 8.78 -10.24 1.34
N ASP A 51 8.80 -10.87 0.16
CA ASP A 51 10.01 -10.88 -0.65
C ASP A 51 10.25 -9.45 -1.14
N LEU A 52 11.23 -8.78 -0.54
CA LEU A 52 11.51 -7.37 -0.81
C LEU A 52 11.81 -7.14 -2.29
N GLU A 53 12.37 -8.13 -2.99
CA GLU A 53 12.67 -8.02 -4.41
C GLU A 53 11.39 -8.06 -5.25
N GLN A 54 10.44 -8.95 -4.94
CA GLN A 54 9.12 -8.95 -5.58
C GLN A 54 8.35 -7.66 -5.31
N HIS A 55 8.44 -7.11 -4.10
CA HIS A 55 7.79 -5.85 -3.76
C HIS A 55 8.35 -4.68 -4.58
N LYS A 56 9.68 -4.54 -4.66
CA LYS A 56 10.33 -3.51 -5.48
C LYS A 56 9.95 -3.62 -6.96
N LEU A 57 9.95 -4.84 -7.51
CA LEU A 57 9.57 -5.06 -8.90
C LEU A 57 8.11 -4.66 -9.17
N ALA A 58 7.21 -4.96 -8.24
CA ALA A 58 5.81 -4.56 -8.34
C ALA A 58 5.65 -3.03 -8.26
N GLU A 59 6.39 -2.38 -7.35
CA GLU A 59 6.39 -0.93 -7.17
C GLU A 59 6.94 -0.21 -8.43
N ASP A 60 8.07 -0.66 -8.97
CA ASP A 60 8.65 -0.13 -10.21
C ASP A 60 7.69 -0.25 -11.40
N LEU A 61 6.98 -1.38 -11.50
CA LEU A 61 5.98 -1.56 -12.55
C LEU A 61 4.79 -0.58 -12.39
N MET A 62 4.36 -0.31 -11.16
CA MET A 62 3.31 0.67 -10.89
C MET A 62 3.76 2.10 -11.19
N LEU A 63 4.99 2.47 -10.81
CA LEU A 63 5.56 3.78 -11.09
C LEU A 63 5.62 4.06 -12.59
N ARG A 64 6.09 3.10 -13.38
CA ARG A 64 6.14 3.24 -14.85
C ARG A 64 4.76 3.47 -15.48
N LYS A 65 3.71 2.81 -14.97
CA LYS A 65 2.34 3.04 -15.45
C LYS A 65 1.85 4.45 -15.11
N LEU A 66 2.16 4.93 -13.91
CA LEU A 66 1.82 6.29 -13.52
C LEU A 66 2.54 7.32 -14.39
N ASP A 67 3.81 7.12 -14.71
CA ASP A 67 4.57 8.00 -15.61
C ASP A 67 3.94 8.05 -17.02
N GLU A 68 3.50 6.90 -17.55
CA GLU A 68 2.79 6.82 -18.83
C GLU A 68 1.44 7.56 -18.80
N GLU A 69 0.67 7.41 -17.71
CA GLU A 69 -0.60 8.12 -17.51
C GLU A 69 -0.40 9.63 -17.39
N ILE A 70 0.60 10.07 -16.61
CA ILE A 70 0.96 11.48 -16.46
C ILE A 70 1.29 12.09 -17.82
N ALA A 71 2.14 11.43 -18.61
CA ALA A 71 2.52 11.91 -19.93
C ALA A 71 1.32 12.06 -20.88
N SER A 72 0.36 11.13 -20.82
CA SER A 72 -0.88 11.22 -21.60
C SER A 72 -1.74 12.42 -21.16
N VAL A 73 -1.96 12.58 -19.86
CA VAL A 73 -2.76 13.68 -19.30
C VAL A 73 -2.14 15.04 -19.59
N GLU A 74 -0.81 15.17 -19.51
CA GLU A 74 -0.10 16.40 -19.86
C GLU A 74 -0.29 16.78 -21.34
N ALA A 75 -0.22 15.80 -22.24
CA ALA A 75 -0.46 16.02 -23.66
C ALA A 75 -1.90 16.48 -23.93
N GLU A 76 -2.88 15.88 -23.26
CA GLU A 76 -4.29 16.27 -23.34
C GLU A 76 -4.52 17.69 -22.80
N MET A 77 -3.92 18.03 -21.65
CA MET A 77 -4.01 19.36 -21.05
C MET A 77 -3.48 20.44 -21.99
N GLU A 78 -2.33 20.21 -22.64
CA GLU A 78 -1.78 21.17 -23.59
C GLU A 78 -2.64 21.28 -24.87
N ALA A 79 -3.26 20.19 -25.32
CA ALA A 79 -4.22 20.22 -26.43
C ALA A 79 -5.49 21.02 -26.07
N VAL A 80 -6.04 20.83 -24.86
CA VAL A 80 -7.20 21.59 -24.36
C VAL A 80 -6.85 23.08 -24.23
N LYS A 81 -5.68 23.41 -23.69
CA LYS A 81 -5.19 24.79 -23.58
C LYS A 81 -5.09 25.49 -24.93
N LYS A 82 -4.59 24.80 -25.97
CA LYS A 82 -4.55 25.32 -27.34
C LYS A 82 -5.96 25.57 -27.88
N LYS A 83 -6.88 24.61 -27.71
CA LYS A 83 -8.29 24.76 -28.12
C LYS A 83 -8.95 25.96 -27.43
N LEU A 84 -8.70 26.15 -26.15
CA LEU A 84 -9.23 27.28 -25.37
C LEU A 84 -8.77 28.63 -25.95
N LYS A 85 -7.46 28.78 -26.24
CA LYS A 85 -6.92 30.00 -26.87
C LYS A 85 -7.59 30.30 -28.22
N VAL A 86 -7.84 29.27 -29.03
CA VAL A 86 -8.54 29.42 -30.32
C VAL A 86 -10.00 29.85 -30.12
N LEU A 87 -10.70 29.34 -29.11
CA LEU A 87 -12.07 29.76 -28.81
C LEU A 87 -12.11 31.21 -28.32
N MET A 88 -11.16 31.62 -27.47
CA MET A 88 -11.07 33.01 -26.99
C MET A 88 -10.91 34.00 -28.15
N THR A 89 -9.99 33.74 -29.09
CA THR A 89 -9.79 34.64 -30.24
C THR A 89 -10.98 34.67 -31.18
N LYS A 90 -11.67 33.53 -31.39
CA LYS A 90 -12.93 33.49 -32.15
C LYS A 90 -14.01 34.35 -31.50
N LEU A 91 -14.14 34.27 -30.18
CA LEU A 91 -15.17 34.99 -29.42
C LEU A 91 -14.93 36.51 -29.45
N GLU A 92 -13.67 36.95 -29.36
CA GLU A 92 -13.30 38.36 -29.59
C GLU A 92 -13.63 38.83 -31.01
N GLY A 93 -13.40 37.97 -32.02
CA GLY A 93 -13.76 38.25 -33.40
C GLY A 93 -15.26 38.41 -33.61
N VAL A 94 -16.09 37.60 -32.94
CA VAL A 94 -17.56 37.70 -33.00
C VAL A 94 -18.03 39.00 -32.33
N LYS A 95 -17.54 39.32 -31.14
CA LYS A 95 -17.87 40.59 -30.45
C LYS A 95 -17.55 41.81 -31.29
N LYS A 96 -16.41 41.82 -32.01
CA LYS A 96 -16.04 42.91 -32.93
C LYS A 96 -16.96 43.03 -34.14
N ARG A 97 -17.61 41.94 -34.57
CA ARG A 97 -18.58 41.94 -35.68
C ARG A 97 -19.97 42.39 -35.23
N GLU A 98 -20.38 42.06 -34.01
CA GLU A 98 -21.66 42.53 -33.43
C GLU A 98 -21.65 44.03 -33.11
N MET A 99 -20.47 44.62 -32.88
CA MET A 99 -20.30 46.05 -32.55
C MET A 99 -20.09 46.93 -33.79
N ARG A 100 -20.20 46.38 -35.01
CA ARG A 100 -20.03 47.06 -36.30
C ARG A 100 -21.35 47.15 -37.04
#